data_AF-A0A7V0Z901-F1
#
_entry.id   AF-A0A7V0Z901-F1
#
_cell.length_a   1.000
_cell.length_b   1.000
_cell.length_c   1.000
_cell.angle_alpha   90.00
_cell.angle_beta   90.00
_cell.angle_gamma   90.00
#
_symmetry.space_group_name_H-M   'P 1'
#
loop_
_entity.id
_entity.type
_entity.pdbx_description
1 polymer ?
#
loop_
_entity_poly.entity_id
_entity_poly.type
_entity_poly.pdbx_seq_one_letter_code
_entity_poly.pdbx_strand_id
1 'polypeptide(L)'
;MRPRRTHILLLLLAGLTVAIAVGYLSSSSRWIVREPVLVDRKVTIRPDYTDTVIPPNIAPLNFVIDQPADRYCVKIAGAGGQPIIISGREPEIRIPPDKWEAILQANRGGELYIDIFVEIEGRWLQYKRITNRIAQDNIDGYLVYRLLRPLYNLVPMDGMGLYQRTLATFDESLILRSDSISGGCMNCH
;
A
#
# COMPACT_ATOMS: atom_id res chain seq x y z
N MET A 1 -51.02 20.75 -17.62
CA MET A 1 -50.00 21.26 -16.69
C MET A 1 -49.69 20.19 -15.64
N ARG A 2 -48.59 19.44 -15.82
CA ARG A 2 -48.22 18.25 -15.02
C ARG A 2 -46.87 18.39 -14.26
N PRO A 3 -46.41 19.58 -13.77
CA PRO A 3 -45.04 19.72 -13.26
C PRO A 3 -44.83 19.20 -11.82
N ARG A 4 -45.88 19.10 -10.99
CA ARG A 4 -45.71 18.77 -9.56
C ARG A 4 -45.27 17.33 -9.27
N ARG A 5 -45.67 16.37 -10.11
CA ARG A 5 -45.30 14.95 -9.91
C ARG A 5 -43.84 14.68 -10.30
N THR A 6 -43.32 15.37 -11.31
CA THR A 6 -41.92 15.26 -11.74
C THR A 6 -40.97 15.83 -10.69
N HIS A 7 -41.30 16.96 -10.04
CA HIS A 7 -40.46 17.51 -8.98
C HIS A 7 -40.39 16.61 -7.72
N ILE A 8 -41.50 15.98 -7.33
CA ILE A 8 -41.50 15.03 -6.20
C ILE A 8 -40.67 13.79 -6.53
N LEU A 9 -40.78 13.26 -7.76
CA LEU A 9 -40.01 12.11 -8.20
C LEU A 9 -38.49 12.41 -8.22
N LEU A 10 -38.10 13.61 -8.68
CA LEU A 10 -36.70 14.06 -8.71
C LEU A 10 -36.12 14.21 -7.29
N LEU A 11 -36.89 14.74 -6.33
CA LEU A 11 -36.46 14.85 -4.93
C LEU A 11 -36.30 13.48 -4.27
N LEU A 12 -37.17 12.51 -4.57
CA LEU A 12 -37.05 11.14 -4.06
C LEU A 12 -35.84 10.41 -4.65
N LEU A 13 -35.56 10.60 -5.95
CA LEU A 13 -34.34 10.07 -6.61
C LEU A 13 -33.06 10.70 -6.05
N ALA A 14 -33.07 12.01 -5.79
CA ALA A 14 -31.94 12.69 -5.14
C ALA A 14 -31.71 12.19 -3.71
N GLY A 15 -32.79 12.00 -2.92
CA GLY A 15 -32.69 11.41 -1.58
C GLY A 15 -32.14 9.98 -1.60
N LEU A 16 -32.57 9.15 -2.57
CA LEU A 16 -32.11 7.78 -2.72
C LEU A 16 -30.63 7.71 -3.13
N THR A 17 -30.18 8.58 -4.05
CA THR A 17 -28.77 8.64 -4.46
C THR A 17 -27.86 9.11 -3.33
N VAL A 18 -28.29 10.08 -2.51
CA VAL A 18 -27.57 10.49 -1.29
C VAL A 18 -27.53 9.36 -0.27
N ALA A 19 -28.64 8.63 -0.05
CA ALA A 19 -28.67 7.49 0.87
C ALA A 19 -27.77 6.34 0.40
N ILE A 20 -27.72 6.06 -0.90
CA ILE A 20 -26.81 5.08 -1.49
C ILE A 20 -25.36 5.57 -1.36
N ALA A 21 -25.06 6.84 -1.63
CA ALA A 21 -23.72 7.39 -1.48
C ALA A 21 -23.24 7.37 -0.02
N VAL A 22 -24.11 7.73 0.94
CA VAL A 22 -23.84 7.59 2.39
C VAL A 22 -23.71 6.12 2.78
N GLY A 23 -24.52 5.23 2.21
CA GLY A 23 -24.40 3.78 2.36
C GLY A 23 -23.05 3.25 1.86
N TYR A 24 -22.57 3.73 0.71
CA TYR A 24 -21.26 3.39 0.14
C TYR A 24 -20.09 4.03 0.91
N LEU A 25 -20.25 5.24 1.44
CA LEU A 25 -19.25 5.90 2.27
C LEU A 25 -19.17 5.28 3.68
N SER A 26 -20.31 4.82 4.22
CA SER A 26 -20.40 4.12 5.51
C SER A 26 -20.13 2.61 5.40
N SER A 27 -20.11 2.05 4.19
CA SER A 27 -19.66 0.68 3.92
C SER A 27 -18.14 0.54 3.89
N SER A 28 -17.40 1.57 4.32
CA SER A 28 -16.02 1.43 4.78
C SER A 28 -15.95 0.38 5.89
N SER A 29 -15.80 -0.88 5.45
CA SER A 29 -15.42 -2.07 6.20
C SER A 29 -15.94 -2.09 7.65
N ARG A 30 -17.18 -2.56 7.87
CA ARG A 30 -17.55 -3.02 9.22
C ARG A 30 -16.56 -4.10 9.63
N TRP A 31 -15.67 -3.74 10.54
CA TRP A 31 -14.76 -4.62 11.23
C TRP A 31 -15.57 -5.73 11.89
N ILE A 32 -15.48 -6.96 11.41
CA ILE A 32 -16.09 -8.12 12.06
C ILE A 32 -15.05 -9.22 12.19
N VAL A 33 -13.93 -8.89 12.84
CA VAL A 33 -13.17 -9.90 13.59
C VAL A 33 -13.86 -9.98 14.95
N ARG A 34 -14.62 -11.05 15.19
CA ARG A 34 -15.26 -11.26 16.50
C ARG A 34 -14.34 -12.17 17.31
N GLU A 35 -13.92 -11.67 18.47
CA GLU A 35 -13.24 -12.42 19.52
C GLU A 35 -12.12 -13.34 19.00
N PRO A 36 -11.02 -12.77 18.46
CA PRO A 36 -9.95 -13.59 17.93
C PRO A 36 -9.23 -14.32 19.05
N VAL A 37 -8.82 -15.56 18.78
CA VAL A 37 -7.91 -16.31 19.64
C VAL A 37 -6.52 -15.71 19.48
N LEU A 38 -5.92 -15.28 20.60
CA LEU A 38 -4.57 -14.73 20.59
C LEU A 38 -3.54 -15.84 20.37
N VAL A 39 -2.61 -15.60 19.45
CA VAL A 39 -1.48 -16.48 19.18
C VAL A 39 -0.21 -15.74 19.56
N ASP A 40 0.53 -16.25 20.55
CA ASP A 40 1.78 -15.64 21.03
C ASP A 40 2.98 -15.97 20.14
N ARG A 41 2.85 -15.66 18.84
CA ARG A 41 3.95 -15.61 17.87
C ARG A 41 3.64 -14.58 16.79
N LYS A 42 4.68 -14.02 16.17
CA LYS A 42 4.51 -13.23 14.95
C LYS A 42 4.15 -14.17 13.79
N VAL A 43 3.37 -13.67 12.83
CA VAL A 43 3.18 -14.37 11.55
C VAL A 43 4.29 -13.96 10.59
N THR A 44 4.76 -14.90 9.77
CA THR A 44 5.74 -14.61 8.72
C THR A 44 5.07 -13.78 7.63
N ILE A 45 5.73 -12.70 7.22
CA ILE A 45 5.32 -11.87 6.08
C ILE A 45 6.44 -11.78 5.05
N ARG A 46 6.08 -11.61 3.78
CA ARG A 46 7.06 -11.46 2.67
C ARG A 46 6.75 -10.24 1.79
N PRO A 47 7.72 -9.34 1.56
CA PRO A 47 9.03 -9.26 2.24
C PRO A 47 8.89 -9.10 3.77
N ASP A 48 9.94 -9.45 4.50
CA ASP A 48 9.95 -9.28 5.96
C ASP A 48 10.24 -7.81 6.30
N TYR A 49 9.20 -7.11 6.74
CA TYR A 49 9.28 -5.73 7.22
C TYR A 49 9.17 -5.63 8.75
N THR A 50 9.40 -6.71 9.47
CA THR A 50 9.30 -6.71 10.93
C THR A 50 10.47 -5.95 11.57
N ASP A 51 10.15 -5.16 12.60
CA ASP A 51 11.10 -4.38 13.40
C ASP A 51 12.00 -3.45 12.56
N THR A 52 11.43 -2.88 11.48
CA THR A 52 12.12 -1.96 10.56
C THR A 52 11.87 -0.49 10.91
N VAL A 53 12.70 0.40 10.35
CA VAL A 53 12.51 1.86 10.39
C VAL A 53 11.96 2.31 9.04
N ILE A 54 10.77 2.92 9.07
CA ILE A 54 10.00 3.31 7.90
C ILE A 54 10.18 4.81 7.65
N PRO A 55 10.76 5.23 6.51
CA PRO A 55 10.79 6.64 6.14
C PRO A 55 9.38 7.19 5.87
N PRO A 56 9.05 8.42 6.28
CA PRO A 56 7.69 8.96 6.12
C PRO A 56 7.24 9.17 4.68
N ASN A 57 8.18 9.23 3.73
CA ASN A 57 7.94 9.42 2.30
C ASN A 57 8.11 8.14 1.46
N ILE A 58 8.23 6.96 2.09
CA ILE A 58 8.34 5.69 1.36
C ILE A 58 6.97 5.24 0.84
N ALA A 59 6.97 4.64 -0.35
CA ALA A 59 5.82 3.99 -0.94
C ALA A 59 5.24 2.89 -0.02
N PRO A 60 3.98 2.48 -0.24
CA PRO A 60 3.34 1.50 0.61
C PRO A 60 4.10 0.18 0.67
N LEU A 61 4.40 -0.27 1.89
CA LEU A 61 5.10 -1.53 2.16
C LEU A 61 4.14 -2.71 2.03
N ASN A 62 3.74 -3.03 0.80
CA ASN A 62 2.88 -4.16 0.51
C ASN A 62 3.59 -5.48 0.85
N PHE A 63 2.86 -6.43 1.43
CA PHE A 63 3.40 -7.71 1.85
C PHE A 63 2.40 -8.84 1.66
N VAL A 64 2.89 -10.08 1.69
CA VAL A 64 2.10 -11.30 1.67
C VAL A 64 2.17 -11.95 3.06
N ILE A 65 1.03 -12.36 3.59
CA ILE A 65 0.97 -13.15 4.83
C ILE A 65 1.28 -14.61 4.49
N ASP A 66 2.38 -15.14 5.02
CA ASP A 66 2.86 -16.50 4.74
C ASP A 66 2.26 -17.51 5.73
N GLN A 67 0.92 -17.53 5.79
CA GLN A 67 0.14 -18.42 6.65
C GLN A 67 -1.16 -18.78 5.92
N PRO A 68 -1.36 -20.03 5.48
CA PRO A 68 -2.61 -20.45 4.86
C PRO A 68 -3.80 -20.21 5.79
N ALA A 69 -4.86 -19.63 5.22
CA ALA A 69 -6.10 -19.26 5.88
C ALA A 69 -7.22 -19.02 4.87
N ASP A 70 -8.47 -19.07 5.35
CA ASP A 70 -9.68 -18.83 4.56
C ASP A 70 -9.85 -17.33 4.26
N ARG A 71 -9.53 -16.48 5.24
CA ARG A 71 -9.66 -15.03 5.17
C ARG A 71 -8.53 -14.35 5.94
N TYR A 72 -8.21 -13.14 5.50
CA TYR A 72 -7.15 -12.31 6.05
C TYR A 72 -7.73 -10.95 6.42
N CYS A 73 -7.24 -10.38 7.51
CA CYS A 73 -7.52 -9.01 7.90
C CYS A 73 -6.27 -8.40 8.53
N VAL A 74 -5.92 -7.20 8.10
CA VAL A 74 -4.80 -6.42 8.62
C VAL A 74 -5.31 -5.06 9.04
N LYS A 75 -4.89 -4.64 10.23
CA LYS A 75 -5.05 -3.27 10.70
C LYS A 75 -3.69 -2.64 10.89
N ILE A 76 -3.50 -1.51 10.22
CA ILE A 76 -2.32 -0.66 10.34
C ILE A 76 -2.74 0.61 11.08
N ALA A 77 -2.07 0.93 12.18
CA ALA A 77 -2.43 2.04 13.05
C ALA A 77 -1.19 2.74 13.61
N GLY A 78 -1.32 4.03 13.95
CA GLY A 78 -0.37 4.77 14.76
C GLY A 78 -1.08 5.45 15.93
N ALA A 79 -0.37 6.30 16.67
CA ALA A 79 -0.97 7.13 17.72
C ALA A 79 -1.92 8.21 17.15
N GLY A 80 -1.62 8.71 15.95
CA GLY A 80 -2.42 9.68 15.20
C GLY A 80 -2.97 9.14 13.89
N GLY A 81 -3.98 9.82 13.35
CA GLY A 81 -4.59 9.46 12.06
C GLY A 81 -5.61 8.31 12.15
N GLN A 82 -6.25 8.02 11.01
CA GLN A 82 -7.23 6.93 10.91
C GLN A 82 -6.51 5.61 10.61
N PRO A 83 -6.91 4.50 11.26
CA PRO A 83 -6.33 3.20 10.98
C PRO A 83 -6.70 2.74 9.56
N ILE A 84 -5.74 2.10 8.90
CA ILE A 84 -5.97 1.42 7.62
C ILE A 84 -6.43 0.00 7.92
N ILE A 85 -7.54 -0.39 7.31
CA ILE A 85 -8.09 -1.73 7.45
C ILE A 85 -8.15 -2.35 6.06
N ILE A 86 -7.55 -3.53 5.93
CA ILE A 86 -7.51 -4.30 4.68
C ILE A 86 -8.00 -5.70 5.02
N SER A 87 -9.03 -6.17 4.33
CA SER A 87 -9.59 -7.50 4.54
C SER A 87 -9.91 -8.17 3.22
N GLY A 88 -9.67 -9.47 3.12
CA GLY A 88 -9.86 -10.22 1.89
C GLY A 88 -9.76 -11.72 2.08
N ARG A 89 -9.82 -12.44 0.96
CA ARG A 89 -9.52 -13.88 0.89
C ARG A 89 -8.10 -14.16 0.43
N GLU A 90 -7.46 -13.15 -0.18
CA GLU A 90 -6.08 -13.26 -0.64
C GLU A 90 -5.09 -12.91 0.49
N PRO A 91 -3.93 -13.58 0.55
CA PRO A 91 -2.88 -13.28 1.52
C PRO A 91 -2.11 -11.99 1.17
N GLU A 92 -2.30 -11.45 -0.03
CA GLU A 92 -1.68 -10.21 -0.49
C GLU A 92 -2.31 -8.98 0.16
N ILE A 93 -1.49 -8.20 0.86
CA ILE A 93 -1.89 -6.96 1.51
C ILE A 93 -1.41 -5.78 0.67
N ARG A 94 -2.35 -5.19 -0.07
CA ARG A 94 -2.13 -4.00 -0.89
C ARG A 94 -2.65 -2.78 -0.14
N ILE A 95 -1.72 -1.98 0.37
CA ILE A 95 -2.00 -0.81 1.20
C ILE A 95 -2.33 0.37 0.27
N PRO A 96 -3.48 1.05 0.47
CA PRO A 96 -3.84 2.21 -0.34
C PRO A 96 -2.82 3.37 -0.17
N PRO A 97 -2.22 3.88 -1.27
CA PRO A 97 -1.16 4.90 -1.20
C PRO A 97 -1.52 6.14 -0.37
N ASP A 98 -2.67 6.75 -0.64
CA ASP A 98 -3.06 8.00 0.05
C ASP A 98 -3.24 7.79 1.57
N LYS A 99 -3.77 6.63 1.97
CA LYS A 99 -3.95 6.29 3.39
C LYS A 99 -2.62 5.99 4.06
N TRP A 100 -1.71 5.34 3.34
CA TRP A 100 -0.36 5.05 3.79
C TRP A 100 0.44 6.32 4.04
N GLU A 101 0.44 7.25 3.07
CA GLU A 101 1.09 8.54 3.24
C GLU A 101 0.49 9.29 4.44
N ALA A 102 -0.85 9.39 4.52
CA ALA A 102 -1.52 10.09 5.60
C ALA A 102 -1.16 9.53 7.00
N ILE A 103 -1.11 8.21 7.16
CA ILE A 103 -0.77 7.62 8.46
C ILE A 103 0.70 7.79 8.82
N LEU A 104 1.62 7.72 7.84
CA LEU A 104 3.04 7.97 8.11
C LEU A 104 3.30 9.43 8.48
N GLN A 105 2.67 10.38 7.77
CA GLN A 105 2.80 11.81 8.08
C GLN A 105 2.26 12.15 9.47
N ALA A 106 1.13 11.54 9.87
CA ALA A 106 0.53 11.77 11.18
C ALA A 106 1.34 11.19 12.35
N ASN A 107 2.35 10.34 12.08
CA ASN A 107 3.08 9.59 13.10
C ASN A 107 4.61 9.66 12.93
N ARG A 108 5.15 10.72 12.31
CA ARG A 108 6.60 10.95 12.19
C ARG A 108 7.30 10.84 13.56
N GLY A 109 8.44 10.14 13.59
CA GLY A 109 9.20 9.89 14.81
C GLY A 109 8.56 8.91 15.81
N GLY A 110 7.33 8.45 15.54
CA GLY A 110 6.57 7.53 16.39
C GLY A 110 6.65 6.06 15.94
N GLU A 111 5.64 5.30 16.35
CA GLU A 111 5.50 3.89 16.01
C GLU A 111 4.32 3.62 15.07
N LEU A 112 4.49 2.61 14.22
CA LEU A 112 3.47 2.05 13.36
C LEU A 112 3.21 0.61 13.81
N TYR A 113 1.95 0.32 14.08
CA TYR A 113 1.48 -0.99 14.52
C TYR A 113 0.79 -1.71 13.38
N ILE A 114 1.13 -2.98 13.18
CA ILE A 114 0.47 -3.88 12.23
C ILE A 114 -0.09 -5.06 13.02
N ASP A 115 -1.42 -5.09 13.14
CA ASP A 115 -2.17 -6.21 13.71
C ASP A 115 -2.66 -7.11 12.59
N ILE A 116 -2.29 -8.40 12.63
CA ILE A 116 -2.64 -9.38 11.60
C ILE A 116 -3.59 -10.42 12.18
N PHE A 117 -4.70 -10.62 11.48
CA PHE A 117 -5.74 -11.59 11.79
C PHE A 117 -5.92 -12.52 10.60
N VAL A 118 -6.06 -13.82 10.89
CA VAL A 118 -6.40 -14.82 9.88
C VAL A 118 -7.58 -15.65 10.36
N GLU A 119 -8.44 -16.06 9.44
CA GLU A 119 -9.57 -16.96 9.72
C GLU A 119 -9.20 -18.36 9.23
N ILE A 120 -9.23 -19.35 10.13
CA ILE A 120 -9.01 -20.76 9.79
C ILE A 120 -10.19 -21.55 10.36
N GLU A 121 -10.91 -22.26 9.49
CA GLU A 121 -12.06 -23.09 9.88
C GLU A 121 -13.11 -22.29 10.66
N GLY A 122 -13.38 -21.05 10.23
CA GLY A 122 -14.34 -20.15 10.86
C GLY A 122 -13.90 -19.53 12.20
N ARG A 123 -12.64 -19.72 12.61
CA ARG A 123 -12.07 -19.12 13.82
C ARG A 123 -11.03 -18.07 13.45
N TRP A 124 -11.19 -16.88 14.02
CA TRP A 124 -10.20 -15.81 13.89
C TRP A 124 -9.05 -16.02 14.86
N LEU A 125 -7.82 -15.96 14.33
CA LEU A 125 -6.58 -15.95 15.09
C LEU A 125 -5.96 -14.56 14.96
N GLN A 126 -5.54 -13.96 16.06
CA GLN A 126 -4.74 -12.73 16.07
C GLN A 126 -3.31 -13.09 16.43
N TYR A 127 -2.39 -12.78 15.51
CA TYR A 127 -0.96 -12.96 15.76
C TYR A 127 -0.39 -11.80 16.57
N LYS A 128 0.79 -12.04 17.15
CA LYS A 128 1.55 -11.00 17.84
C LYS A 128 1.78 -9.81 16.91
N ARG A 129 1.43 -8.62 17.41
CA ARG A 129 1.60 -7.34 16.72
C ARG A 129 3.03 -7.15 16.23
N ILE A 130 3.16 -6.65 15.00
CA ILE A 130 4.41 -6.12 14.48
C ILE A 130 4.46 -4.62 14.79
N THR A 131 5.57 -4.16 15.35
CA THR A 131 5.78 -2.75 15.70
C THR A 131 7.01 -2.26 14.96
N ASN A 132 6.82 -1.23 14.13
CA ASN A 132 7.88 -0.58 13.37
C ASN A 132 8.02 0.87 13.82
N ARG A 133 9.21 1.44 13.68
CA ARG A 133 9.43 2.87 13.96
C ARG A 133 9.27 3.67 12.68
N ILE A 134 8.63 4.83 12.76
CA ILE A 134 8.61 5.80 11.67
C ILE A 134 9.75 6.79 11.91
N ALA A 135 10.59 7.02 10.90
CA ALA A 135 11.66 8.02 11.02
C ALA A 135 11.08 9.44 11.15
N GLN A 136 11.87 10.36 11.69
CA GLN A 136 11.47 11.77 11.75
C GLN A 136 11.52 12.40 10.35
N ASP A 137 12.65 12.16 9.68
CA ASP A 137 13.01 12.81 8.42
C ASP A 137 12.74 11.92 7.21
N ASN A 138 12.56 12.58 6.07
CA ASN A 138 12.45 11.91 4.79
C ASN A 138 13.80 11.32 4.35
N ILE A 139 13.74 10.27 3.54
CA ILE A 139 14.87 9.83 2.71
C ILE A 139 14.87 10.61 1.38
N ASP A 140 15.96 10.49 0.61
CA ASP A 140 15.96 10.90 -0.79
C ASP A 140 14.79 10.19 -1.51
N GLY A 141 14.04 10.96 -2.29
CA GLY A 141 12.84 10.48 -2.98
C GLY A 141 13.13 9.67 -4.24
N TYR A 142 14.37 9.65 -4.74
CA TYR A 142 14.68 9.03 -6.03
C TYR A 142 15.79 8.00 -5.95
N LEU A 143 15.61 6.90 -6.69
CA LEU A 143 16.64 5.91 -6.97
C LEU A 143 16.99 5.99 -8.45
N VAL A 144 18.26 6.25 -8.75
CA VAL A 144 18.79 6.22 -10.12
C VAL A 144 19.50 4.90 -10.37
N TYR A 145 19.15 4.20 -11.45
CA TYR A 145 19.73 2.92 -11.80
C TYR A 145 19.78 2.68 -13.31
N ARG A 146 20.53 1.65 -13.70
CA ARG A 146 20.64 1.18 -15.07
C ARG A 146 19.96 -0.17 -15.21
N LEU A 147 19.20 -0.35 -16.28
CA LEU A 147 18.70 -1.66 -16.67
C LEU A 147 19.71 -2.31 -17.62
N LEU A 148 20.45 -3.28 -17.08
CA LEU A 148 21.44 -4.05 -17.84
C LEU A 148 20.77 -5.31 -18.41
N ARG A 149 20.86 -5.51 -19.73
CA ARG A 149 20.42 -6.75 -20.37
C ARG A 149 21.41 -7.88 -20.09
N PRO A 150 20.97 -9.15 -20.11
CA PRO A 150 21.89 -10.28 -20.19
C PRO A 150 22.88 -10.06 -21.35
N LEU A 151 24.17 -10.36 -21.13
CA LEU A 151 25.25 -10.17 -22.10
C LEU A 151 25.53 -8.70 -22.51
N TYR A 152 25.23 -7.71 -21.65
CA TYR A 152 25.57 -6.30 -21.90
C TYR A 152 27.05 -6.03 -22.23
N ASN A 153 27.94 -6.98 -21.95
CA ASN A 153 29.38 -6.95 -22.28
C ASN A 153 29.70 -7.41 -23.72
N LEU A 154 28.76 -8.08 -24.40
CA LEU A 154 28.99 -8.75 -25.71
C LEU A 154 28.21 -8.11 -26.86
N VAL A 155 27.20 -7.29 -26.57
CA VAL A 155 26.40 -6.58 -27.58
C VAL A 155 26.66 -5.07 -27.50
N PRO A 156 26.52 -4.33 -28.62
CA PRO A 156 26.55 -2.87 -28.59
C PRO A 156 25.63 -2.32 -27.50
N MET A 157 25.99 -1.17 -26.92
CA MET A 157 25.26 -0.51 -25.83
C MET A 157 23.84 -0.06 -26.24
N ASP A 158 23.38 -0.42 -27.43
CA ASP A 158 22.12 -0.01 -28.05
C ASP A 158 20.91 -0.42 -27.21
N GLY A 159 20.10 0.58 -26.86
CA GLY A 159 18.88 0.39 -26.08
C GLY A 159 19.11 0.08 -24.59
N MET A 160 20.29 0.38 -24.05
CA MET A 160 20.45 0.55 -22.60
C MET A 160 19.87 1.91 -22.16
N GLY A 161 19.51 2.02 -20.89
CA GLY A 161 18.98 3.26 -20.34
C GLY A 161 19.37 3.47 -18.88
N LEU A 162 19.50 4.74 -18.53
CA LEU A 162 19.55 5.24 -17.16
C LEU A 162 18.12 5.67 -16.78
N TYR A 163 17.63 5.13 -15.69
CA TYR A 163 16.28 5.34 -15.19
C TYR A 163 16.34 5.95 -13.81
N GLN A 164 15.35 6.77 -13.50
CA GLN A 164 15.07 7.20 -12.14
C GLN A 164 13.70 6.67 -11.73
N ARG A 165 13.60 6.24 -10.48
CA ARG A 165 12.34 5.80 -9.88
C ARG A 165 12.09 6.57 -8.60
N THR A 166 10.86 7.05 -8.42
CA THR A 166 10.46 7.62 -7.14
C THR A 166 10.22 6.52 -6.11
N LEU A 167 10.80 6.69 -4.93
CA LEU A 167 10.63 5.81 -3.78
C LEU A 167 9.27 6.02 -3.09
N ALA A 168 8.51 7.06 -3.43
CA ALA A 168 7.20 7.37 -2.86
C ALA A 168 6.02 6.70 -3.62
N THR A 169 6.12 6.55 -4.93
CA THR A 169 5.02 6.01 -5.78
C THR A 169 5.45 4.87 -6.69
N PHE A 170 6.75 4.55 -6.74
CA PHE A 170 7.36 3.59 -7.66
C PHE A 170 7.35 3.98 -9.14
N ASP A 171 6.91 5.18 -9.51
CA ASP A 171 6.94 5.66 -10.89
C ASP A 171 8.38 5.72 -11.40
N GLU A 172 8.61 5.18 -12.60
CA GLU A 172 9.90 5.15 -13.27
C GLU A 172 9.87 6.07 -14.49
N SER A 173 10.97 6.81 -14.70
CA SER A 173 11.17 7.62 -15.91
C SER A 173 12.58 7.45 -16.45
N LEU A 174 12.70 7.53 -17.78
CA LEU A 174 13.97 7.48 -18.48
C LEU A 174 14.70 8.82 -18.33
N ILE A 175 15.95 8.79 -17.87
CA ILE A 175 16.83 9.95 -17.82
C ILE A 175 17.60 10.06 -19.15
N LEU A 176 18.24 8.96 -19.56
CA LEU A 176 19.11 8.93 -20.73
C LEU A 176 19.08 7.54 -21.38
N ARG A 177 19.13 7.51 -22.72
CA ARG A 177 19.20 6.28 -23.51
C ARG A 177 20.39 6.35 -24.47
N SER A 178 21.07 5.23 -24.72
CA SER A 178 22.34 5.23 -25.48
C SER A 178 22.19 5.73 -26.91
N ASP A 179 21.05 5.46 -27.55
CA ASP A 179 20.74 5.93 -28.89
C ASP A 179 20.68 7.47 -28.98
N SER A 180 20.27 8.15 -27.91
CA SER A 180 20.27 9.62 -27.84
C SER A 180 21.67 10.24 -27.83
N ILE A 181 22.71 9.42 -27.59
CA ILE A 181 24.13 9.81 -27.63
C ILE A 181 24.91 8.97 -28.65
N SER A 182 24.24 8.54 -29.73
CA SER A 182 24.85 7.79 -30.85
C SER A 182 25.58 6.52 -30.41
N GLY A 183 25.01 5.78 -29.46
CA GLY A 183 25.63 4.56 -28.90
C GLY A 183 26.72 4.85 -27.88
N GLY A 184 26.84 6.10 -27.41
CA GLY A 184 27.80 6.52 -26.40
C GLY A 184 27.73 5.67 -25.13
N CYS A 185 28.89 5.51 -24.48
CA CYS A 185 29.01 4.70 -23.28
C CYS A 185 28.19 5.30 -22.12
N MET A 186 27.26 4.52 -21.57
CA MET A 186 26.51 4.87 -20.35
C MET A 186 27.02 4.13 -19.11
N ASN A 187 28.23 3.57 -19.21
CA ASN A 187 28.83 2.76 -18.16
C ASN A 187 29.85 3.49 -17.29
N CYS A 188 30.37 4.63 -17.72
CA CYS A 188 31.51 5.23 -17.05
C CYS A 188 31.10 6.33 -16.06
N HIS A 189 31.39 6.02 -14.79
CA HIS A 189 31.90 6.91 -13.74
C HIS A 189 32.44 8.26 -14.22
#